data_AF-A0AAI8ZI87-F1
#
_entry.id   AF-A0AAI8ZI87-F1
#
_cell.length_a   1.000
_cell.length_b   1.000
_cell.length_c   1.000
_cell.angle_alpha   90.00
_cell.angle_beta   90.00
_cell.angle_gamma   90.00
#
_symmetry.space_group_name_H-M   'P 1'
#
loop_
_entity.id
_entity.type
_entity.pdbx_description
1 polymer ?
#
loop_
_entity_poly.entity_id
_entity_poly.type
_entity_poly.pdbx_seq_one_letter_code
_entity_poly.pdbx_strand_id
1 'polypeptide(L)'
;MHRSITALVFGAALVAGGAVSLPAPADALPGRPYYSLPFSDALVYTARYPDRGYAFATTERYQADGSPVPTPATVAYRLLPWDTTVYTDVHVGITDFGLALDAAQWRRAGSPAPSRGVLPEASEIWQHPGSDELLVRTRFGWDQHSAVWHTMTFHEWRTLGFPPVDRRGEYVYERLSWLETVIARPDRGVDSHRVSFDEWSEAGRPTPGIVAAFPGDRYCSVPGSAEIRYAGIAEPGGLALSFDLWIAAGSLQPSGSC
;
A
#
# COMPACT_ATOMS: atom_id res chain seq x y z
N MET A 1 38.17 50.33 -42.95
CA MET A 1 38.45 50.67 -41.54
C MET A 1 38.66 49.37 -40.78
N HIS A 2 39.91 48.92 -40.75
CA HIS A 2 40.39 47.76 -40.01
C HIS A 2 41.49 48.28 -39.09
N ARG A 3 41.33 48.15 -37.77
CA ARG A 3 42.44 48.27 -36.83
C ARG A 3 42.24 47.33 -35.65
N SER A 4 43.19 46.41 -35.56
CA SER A 4 43.46 45.47 -34.48
C SER A 4 43.62 46.16 -33.13
N ILE A 5 43.21 45.47 -32.06
CA ILE A 5 43.53 45.84 -30.68
C ILE A 5 44.20 44.63 -30.01
N THR A 6 45.52 44.78 -29.88
CA THR A 6 46.34 44.57 -28.68
C THR A 6 46.12 43.31 -27.84
N ALA A 7 47.09 42.40 -27.89
CA ALA A 7 47.37 41.45 -26.82
C ALA A 7 47.83 42.20 -25.56
N LEU A 8 47.28 41.83 -24.40
CA LEU A 8 47.77 42.30 -23.11
C LEU A 8 47.83 41.12 -22.14
N VAL A 9 49.06 40.79 -21.76
CA VAL A 9 49.46 39.79 -20.79
C VAL A 9 49.16 40.33 -19.38
N PHE A 10 48.34 39.60 -18.62
CA PHE A 10 48.34 39.60 -17.15
C PHE A 10 48.23 38.11 -16.79
N GLY A 11 49.22 37.49 -16.15
CA GLY A 11 49.81 37.88 -14.89
C GLY A 11 49.35 36.84 -13.87
N ALA A 12 50.13 35.77 -13.72
CA ALA A 12 49.90 34.76 -12.71
C ALA A 12 50.01 35.40 -11.33
N ALA A 13 48.91 35.48 -10.60
CA ALA A 13 48.89 35.79 -9.18
C ALA A 13 48.25 34.61 -8.45
N LEU A 14 49.11 33.82 -7.79
CA LEU A 14 48.69 32.92 -6.71
C LEU A 14 47.97 33.77 -5.66
N VAL A 15 46.66 33.61 -5.53
CA VAL A 15 45.94 33.99 -4.30
C VAL A 15 45.55 32.71 -3.62
N ALA A 16 46.37 32.33 -2.64
CA ALA A 16 45.96 31.45 -1.57
C ALA A 16 44.99 32.21 -0.66
N GLY A 17 43.89 31.55 -0.28
CA GLY A 17 43.10 31.95 0.88
C GLY A 17 41.64 32.24 0.58
N GLY A 18 40.77 31.33 1.03
CA GLY A 18 39.33 31.59 1.14
C GLY A 18 38.46 30.74 0.22
N ALA A 19 38.67 29.42 0.18
CA ALA A 19 37.57 28.55 -0.20
C ALA A 19 36.44 28.77 0.82
N VAL A 20 35.36 29.42 0.40
CA VAL A 20 34.11 29.42 1.14
C VAL A 20 33.66 27.96 1.13
N SER A 21 34.01 27.23 2.17
CA SER A 21 33.51 25.89 2.43
C SER A 21 32.00 26.05 2.62
N LEU A 22 31.24 25.84 1.54
CA LEU A 22 29.84 25.50 1.66
C LEU A 22 29.77 24.31 2.61
N PRO A 23 28.91 24.33 3.64
CA PRO A 23 28.75 23.18 4.51
C PRO A 23 28.38 21.99 3.61
N ALA A 24 29.22 20.95 3.64
CA ALA A 24 28.84 19.67 3.08
C ALA A 24 27.48 19.30 3.69
N PRO A 25 26.51 18.76 2.92
CA PRO A 25 25.33 18.19 3.52
C PRO A 25 25.79 17.21 4.60
N ALA A 26 25.26 17.34 5.81
CA ALA A 26 25.71 16.66 7.02
C ALA A 26 25.53 15.11 7.00
N ASP A 27 25.38 14.52 5.82
CA ASP A 27 25.06 13.12 5.57
C ASP A 27 26.08 12.36 4.70
N ALA A 28 27.10 13.04 4.18
CA ALA A 28 28.18 12.40 3.42
C ALA A 28 29.16 11.70 4.39
N LEU A 29 28.94 10.41 4.64
CA LEU A 29 29.93 9.55 5.29
C LEU A 29 30.73 8.81 4.21
N PRO A 30 32.07 8.94 4.19
CA PRO A 30 32.93 8.08 3.40
C PRO A 30 32.66 6.60 3.74
N GLY A 31 32.46 5.76 2.71
CA GLY A 31 32.37 4.31 2.86
C GLY A 31 30.97 3.68 2.92
N ARG A 32 29.92 4.37 2.46
CA ARG A 32 28.61 3.71 2.25
C ARG A 32 28.64 2.89 0.95
N PRO A 33 28.26 1.59 0.97
CA PRO A 33 28.14 0.82 -0.27
C PRO A 33 26.93 1.30 -1.06
N TYR A 34 27.16 1.64 -2.33
CA TYR A 34 26.12 1.84 -3.32
C TYR A 34 25.83 0.51 -4.00
N TYR A 35 24.57 0.29 -4.35
CA TYR A 35 24.11 -0.93 -5.00
C TYR A 35 23.53 -0.62 -6.37
N SER A 36 23.92 -1.41 -7.37
CA SER A 36 23.34 -1.35 -8.71
C SER A 36 22.18 -2.34 -8.84
N LEU A 37 21.16 -1.94 -9.58
CA LEU A 37 19.99 -2.77 -9.87
C LEU A 37 20.08 -3.28 -11.32
N PRO A 38 19.84 -4.58 -11.58
CA PRO A 38 19.97 -5.13 -12.93
C PRO A 38 18.92 -4.61 -13.92
N PHE A 39 17.82 -4.04 -13.41
CA PHE A 39 16.68 -3.55 -14.20
C PHE A 39 16.59 -2.02 -14.30
N SER A 40 17.56 -1.26 -13.74
CA SER A 40 17.54 0.21 -13.72
C SER A 40 18.94 0.82 -13.74
N ASP A 41 19.06 2.07 -14.18
CA ASP A 41 20.30 2.87 -14.01
C ASP A 41 20.44 3.47 -12.61
N ALA A 42 19.36 3.41 -11.81
CA ALA A 42 19.37 3.96 -10.47
C ALA A 42 20.30 3.17 -9.55
N LEU A 43 21.05 3.89 -8.72
CA LEU A 43 21.81 3.31 -7.62
C LEU A 43 21.02 3.45 -6.33
N VAL A 44 21.12 2.46 -5.46
CA VAL A 44 20.48 2.45 -4.13
C VAL A 44 21.56 2.43 -3.07
N TYR A 45 21.33 3.08 -1.93
CA TYR A 45 22.19 2.98 -0.76
C TYR A 45 21.33 2.81 0.49
N THR A 46 21.91 2.26 1.55
CA THR A 46 21.21 2.13 2.84
C THR A 46 21.23 3.46 3.58
N ALA A 47 20.04 3.96 3.93
CA ALA A 47 19.87 5.16 4.71
C ALA A 47 20.02 4.83 6.21
N ARG A 48 20.64 5.75 6.95
CA ARG A 48 20.80 5.64 8.42
C ARG A 48 19.67 6.41 9.09
N TYR A 49 19.47 6.07 10.36
CA TYR A 49 18.54 6.74 11.27
C TYR A 49 18.56 8.28 11.13
N PRO A 50 17.39 8.95 11.17
CA PRO A 50 16.06 8.38 11.45
C PRO A 50 15.46 7.57 10.29
N ASP A 51 15.96 7.77 9.08
CA ASP A 51 15.42 7.18 7.85
C ASP A 51 15.94 5.74 7.64
N ARG A 52 15.68 4.84 8.60
CA ARG A 52 16.02 3.42 8.43
C ARG A 52 15.41 2.90 7.13
N GLY A 53 16.24 2.42 6.22
CA GLY A 53 15.79 1.81 4.97
C GLY A 53 16.79 1.97 3.83
N TYR A 54 16.26 2.16 2.63
CA TYR A 54 17.00 2.31 1.40
C TYR A 54 16.60 3.63 0.73
N ALA A 55 17.51 4.24 -0.01
CA ALA A 55 17.27 5.47 -0.75
C ALA A 55 17.96 5.40 -2.11
N PHE A 56 17.38 6.07 -3.10
CA PHE A 56 18.04 6.24 -4.39
C PHE A 56 19.13 7.30 -4.32
N ALA A 57 20.26 7.00 -4.90
CA ALA A 57 21.32 7.97 -5.12
C ALA A 57 20.90 8.94 -6.24
N THR A 58 20.95 10.23 -5.94
CA THR A 58 21.04 11.22 -7.02
C THR A 58 22.46 11.23 -7.58
N THR A 59 22.61 11.68 -8.82
CA THR A 59 23.93 11.78 -9.46
C THR A 59 24.86 12.69 -8.66
N GLU A 60 24.35 13.82 -8.15
CA GLU A 60 25.12 14.78 -7.36
C GLU A 60 25.64 14.15 -6.07
N ARG A 61 24.80 13.37 -5.39
CA ARG A 61 25.18 12.68 -4.15
C ARG A 61 26.24 11.62 -4.41
N TYR A 62 26.02 10.77 -5.41
CA TYR A 62 26.97 9.72 -5.78
C TYR A 62 28.35 10.30 -6.14
N GLN A 63 28.37 11.44 -6.85
CA GLN A 63 29.61 12.16 -7.17
C GLN A 63 30.25 12.79 -5.93
N ALA A 64 29.46 13.39 -5.04
CA ALA A 64 29.95 13.98 -3.78
C ALA A 64 30.60 12.93 -2.87
N ASP A 65 30.11 11.69 -2.89
CA ASP A 65 30.67 10.57 -2.15
C ASP A 65 31.90 9.92 -2.84
N GLY A 66 32.37 10.51 -3.94
CA GLY A 66 33.58 10.07 -4.65
C GLY A 66 33.35 8.98 -5.71
N SER A 67 32.09 8.77 -6.13
CA SER A 67 31.71 7.77 -7.14
C SER A 67 32.25 6.36 -6.86
N PRO A 68 32.02 5.81 -5.65
CA PRO A 68 32.50 4.48 -5.29
C PRO A 68 31.90 3.42 -6.22
N VAL A 69 32.68 2.39 -6.59
CA VAL A 69 32.19 1.30 -7.45
C VAL A 69 30.96 0.63 -6.80
N PRO A 70 29.80 0.62 -7.47
CA PRO A 70 28.60 -0.01 -6.91
C PRO A 70 28.72 -1.53 -6.85
N THR A 71 28.18 -2.13 -5.80
CA THR A 71 28.04 -3.58 -5.65
C THR A 71 26.71 -4.03 -6.29
N PRO A 72 26.66 -5.08 -7.11
CA PRO A 72 25.38 -5.60 -7.60
C PRO A 72 24.45 -6.02 -6.45
N ALA A 73 23.19 -5.60 -6.50
CA ALA A 73 22.17 -6.09 -5.56
C ALA A 73 21.82 -7.55 -5.85
N THR A 74 21.46 -8.31 -4.82
CA THR A 74 20.87 -9.64 -4.98
C THR A 74 19.38 -9.47 -5.24
N VAL A 75 18.87 -10.08 -6.31
CA VAL A 75 17.47 -9.92 -6.73
C VAL A 75 16.84 -11.29 -6.97
N ALA A 76 15.72 -11.57 -6.30
CA ALA A 76 14.83 -12.67 -6.65
C ALA A 76 13.66 -12.13 -7.48
N TYR A 77 13.22 -12.91 -8.48
CA TYR A 77 12.08 -12.55 -9.33
C TYR A 77 10.90 -13.48 -9.03
N ARG A 78 9.73 -12.90 -8.84
CA ARG A 78 8.52 -13.58 -8.38
C ARG A 78 7.36 -13.33 -9.33
N LEU A 79 6.51 -14.33 -9.47
CA LEU A 79 5.25 -14.21 -10.19
C LEU A 79 4.12 -14.76 -9.31
N LEU A 80 3.12 -13.92 -9.08
CA LEU A 80 1.92 -14.31 -8.35
C LEU A 80 1.05 -15.23 -9.20
N PRO A 81 0.29 -16.17 -8.61
CA PRO A 81 -0.53 -17.10 -9.39
C PRO A 81 -1.75 -16.44 -10.08
N TRP A 82 -2.13 -15.23 -9.66
CA TRP A 82 -3.24 -14.44 -10.19
C TRP A 82 -2.81 -13.23 -11.05
N ASP A 83 -1.50 -12.97 -11.18
CA ASP A 83 -0.97 -11.81 -11.91
C ASP A 83 0.09 -12.25 -12.92
N THR A 84 0.27 -11.43 -13.97
CA THR A 84 1.33 -11.56 -14.97
C THR A 84 2.50 -10.61 -14.72
N THR A 85 2.37 -9.69 -13.76
CA THR A 85 3.41 -8.74 -13.34
C THR A 85 4.56 -9.47 -12.65
N VAL A 86 5.79 -9.22 -13.08
CA VAL A 86 6.99 -9.74 -12.42
C VAL A 86 7.37 -8.82 -11.28
N TYR A 87 7.45 -9.37 -10.08
CA TYR A 87 7.91 -8.65 -8.89
C TYR A 87 9.35 -9.03 -8.56
N THR A 88 10.04 -8.12 -7.88
CA THR A 88 11.41 -8.36 -7.40
C THR A 88 11.45 -8.29 -5.89
N ASP A 89 12.17 -9.21 -5.25
CA ASP A 89 12.67 -9.05 -3.89
C ASP A 89 14.15 -8.62 -4.00
N VAL A 90 14.46 -7.39 -3.61
CA VAL A 90 15.80 -6.80 -3.75
C VAL A 90 16.47 -6.71 -2.39
N HIS A 91 17.61 -7.38 -2.24
CA HIS A 91 18.41 -7.38 -1.03
C HIS A 91 19.65 -6.48 -1.18
N VAL A 92 19.73 -5.44 -0.33
CA VAL A 92 20.82 -4.47 -0.28
C VAL A 92 21.37 -4.30 1.13
N GLY A 93 22.48 -4.98 1.43
CA GLY A 93 23.14 -4.89 2.72
C GLY A 93 22.31 -5.46 3.87
N ILE A 94 21.56 -4.61 4.56
CA ILE A 94 20.72 -4.99 5.72
C ILE A 94 19.23 -4.67 5.50
N THR A 95 18.84 -4.42 4.25
CA THR A 95 17.49 -3.98 3.92
C THR A 95 17.01 -4.68 2.66
N ASP A 96 15.73 -5.04 2.69
CA ASP A 96 15.01 -5.69 1.62
C ASP A 96 13.86 -4.80 1.15
N PHE A 97 13.59 -4.81 -0.15
CA PHE A 97 12.43 -4.10 -0.70
C PHE A 97 11.90 -4.75 -1.97
N GLY A 98 10.62 -4.47 -2.24
CA GLY A 98 9.88 -5.02 -3.38
C GLY A 98 9.55 -3.99 -4.44
N LEU A 99 9.65 -4.37 -5.72
CA LEU A 99 9.19 -3.56 -6.85
C LEU A 99 8.44 -4.42 -7.86
N ALA A 100 7.43 -3.83 -8.51
CA ALA A 100 6.83 -4.36 -9.72
C ALA A 100 7.67 -3.92 -10.92
N LEU A 101 8.00 -4.84 -11.82
CA LEU A 101 8.72 -4.52 -13.05
C LEU A 101 7.75 -4.34 -14.21
N ASP A 102 7.97 -3.28 -14.98
CA ASP A 102 7.41 -3.22 -16.33
C ASP A 102 8.18 -4.14 -17.29
N ALA A 103 7.62 -4.30 -18.50
CA ALA A 103 8.21 -5.19 -19.50
C ALA A 103 9.60 -4.73 -19.98
N ALA A 104 9.92 -3.44 -19.96
CA ALA A 104 11.23 -2.93 -20.37
C ALA A 104 12.28 -3.19 -19.28
N GLN A 105 11.93 -2.96 -18.02
CA GLN A 105 12.75 -3.26 -16.85
C GLN A 105 13.05 -4.76 -16.74
N TRP A 106 12.06 -5.63 -16.93
CA TRP A 106 12.27 -7.08 -16.91
C TRP A 106 13.18 -7.55 -18.06
N ARG A 107 12.99 -7.01 -19.27
CA ARG A 107 13.90 -7.28 -20.40
C ARG A 107 15.32 -6.81 -20.13
N ARG A 108 15.47 -5.64 -19.53
CA ARG A 108 16.78 -5.07 -19.15
C ARG A 108 17.52 -5.94 -18.14
N ALA A 109 16.80 -6.53 -17.19
CA ALA A 109 17.35 -7.53 -16.27
C ALA A 109 17.75 -8.86 -16.93
N GLY A 110 17.56 -9.02 -18.25
CA GLY A 110 17.86 -10.25 -18.98
C GLY A 110 16.71 -11.26 -19.00
N SER A 111 15.49 -10.84 -18.65
CA SER A 111 14.28 -11.68 -18.63
C SER A 111 14.42 -12.98 -17.82
N PRO A 112 14.93 -12.93 -16.58
CA PRO A 112 15.09 -14.13 -15.76
C PRO A 112 13.74 -14.80 -15.53
N ALA A 113 13.74 -16.14 -15.51
CA ALA A 113 12.55 -16.92 -15.23
C ALA A 113 12.11 -16.66 -13.77
N PRO A 114 10.91 -16.10 -13.54
CA PRO A 114 10.46 -15.81 -12.20
C PRO A 114 10.07 -17.11 -11.47
N SER A 115 10.34 -17.14 -10.17
CA SER A 115 9.85 -18.20 -9.29
C SER A 115 8.34 -18.09 -9.12
N ARG A 116 7.66 -19.23 -9.09
CA ARG A 116 6.22 -19.35 -8.83
C ARG A 116 6.01 -20.10 -7.52
N GLY A 117 4.83 -19.92 -6.92
CA GLY A 117 4.46 -20.65 -5.69
C GLY A 117 5.05 -20.06 -4.40
N VAL A 118 5.62 -18.85 -4.46
CA VAL A 118 6.10 -18.10 -3.29
C VAL A 118 5.65 -16.66 -3.44
N LEU A 119 5.10 -16.08 -2.37
CA LEU A 119 4.73 -14.67 -2.36
C LEU A 119 6.00 -13.79 -2.40
N PRO A 120 5.96 -12.64 -3.09
CA PRO A 120 6.94 -11.58 -2.91
C PRO A 120 7.05 -11.19 -1.44
N GLU A 121 8.25 -10.86 -0.99
CA GLU A 121 8.55 -10.63 0.44
C GLU A 121 7.74 -9.48 1.04
N ALA A 122 7.37 -8.50 0.23
CA ALA A 122 6.53 -7.38 0.63
C ALA A 122 5.02 -7.69 0.66
N SER A 123 4.64 -8.97 0.61
CA SER A 123 3.25 -9.43 0.72
C SER A 123 2.91 -9.83 2.15
N GLU A 124 1.67 -9.60 2.55
CA GLU A 124 1.10 -10.11 3.81
C GLU A 124 -0.25 -10.76 3.52
N ILE A 125 -0.52 -11.91 4.13
CA ILE A 125 -1.83 -12.55 4.13
C ILE A 125 -2.62 -12.07 5.33
N TRP A 126 -3.77 -11.46 5.05
CA TRP A 126 -4.73 -10.98 6.02
C TRP A 126 -5.96 -11.87 6.04
N GLN A 127 -6.53 -12.07 7.22
CA GLN A 127 -7.85 -12.68 7.38
C GLN A 127 -8.65 -11.87 8.40
N HIS A 128 -9.85 -11.44 8.02
CA HIS A 128 -10.77 -10.76 8.93
C HIS A 128 -11.60 -11.78 9.73
N PRO A 129 -11.95 -11.46 10.99
CA PRO A 129 -12.83 -12.30 11.79
C PRO A 129 -14.20 -12.47 11.12
N GLY A 130 -14.79 -13.66 11.26
CA GLY A 130 -16.07 -13.99 10.63
C GLY A 130 -16.03 -14.29 9.13
N SER A 131 -14.85 -14.24 8.49
CA SER A 131 -14.65 -14.59 7.08
C SER A 131 -13.55 -15.63 6.89
N ASP A 132 -13.79 -16.58 5.99
CA ASP A 132 -12.77 -17.55 5.53
C ASP A 132 -11.95 -17.01 4.35
N GLU A 133 -12.20 -15.78 3.92
CA GLU A 133 -11.44 -15.14 2.85
C GLU A 133 -10.02 -14.83 3.30
N LEU A 134 -9.07 -15.16 2.43
CA LEU A 134 -7.67 -14.80 2.57
C LEU A 134 -7.39 -13.64 1.63
N LEU A 135 -7.01 -12.49 2.20
CA LEU A 135 -6.69 -11.28 1.44
C LEU A 135 -5.18 -11.12 1.40
N VAL A 136 -4.60 -11.05 0.21
CA VAL A 136 -3.18 -10.75 0.04
C VAL A 136 -3.04 -9.26 -0.15
N ARG A 137 -2.35 -8.63 0.81
CA ARG A 137 -1.92 -7.24 0.71
C ARG A 137 -0.51 -7.23 0.15
N THR A 138 -0.32 -6.72 -1.05
CA THR A 138 1.03 -6.55 -1.57
C THR A 138 1.44 -5.10 -1.63
N ARG A 139 2.58 -4.80 -1.00
CA ARG A 139 3.14 -3.46 -0.91
C ARG A 139 4.31 -3.36 -1.88
N PHE A 140 4.10 -2.67 -2.99
CA PHE A 140 5.15 -2.43 -3.96
C PHE A 140 5.30 -0.95 -4.20
N GLY A 141 6.55 -0.51 -4.37
CA GLY A 141 6.84 0.90 -4.59
C GLY A 141 7.00 1.69 -3.30
N TRP A 142 7.09 3.01 -3.49
CA TRP A 142 7.58 3.97 -2.51
C TRP A 142 6.47 4.51 -1.60
N ASP A 143 5.24 4.46 -2.09
CA ASP A 143 4.05 4.86 -1.36
C ASP A 143 3.52 3.67 -0.55
N GLN A 144 3.82 3.70 0.75
CA GLN A 144 3.30 2.75 1.72
C GLN A 144 1.76 2.73 1.82
N HIS A 145 1.08 3.61 1.07
CA HIS A 145 -0.36 3.80 0.98
C HIS A 145 -1.01 3.05 -0.20
N SER A 146 -0.24 2.63 -1.22
CA SER A 146 -0.81 1.97 -2.42
C SER A 146 -0.65 0.47 -2.34
N ALA A 147 -1.22 -0.15 -1.31
CA ALA A 147 -1.28 -1.59 -1.27
C ALA A 147 -2.28 -2.11 -2.30
N VAL A 148 -1.85 -3.09 -3.11
CA VAL A 148 -2.76 -3.83 -3.98
C VAL A 148 -3.32 -4.99 -3.17
N TRP A 149 -4.64 -5.10 -3.14
CA TRP A 149 -5.35 -6.18 -2.49
C TRP A 149 -5.80 -7.23 -3.49
N HIS A 150 -5.67 -8.50 -3.13
CA HIS A 150 -6.20 -9.63 -3.88
C HIS A 150 -6.89 -10.62 -2.97
N THR A 151 -8.15 -10.99 -3.26
CA THR A 151 -8.83 -12.07 -2.56
C THR A 151 -8.37 -13.41 -3.11
N MET A 152 -7.56 -14.11 -2.33
CA MET A 152 -6.93 -15.36 -2.73
C MET A 152 -7.95 -16.50 -2.75
N THR A 153 -8.01 -17.19 -3.89
CA THR A 153 -8.81 -18.41 -4.03
C THR A 153 -8.12 -19.61 -3.38
N PHE A 154 -8.89 -20.66 -3.09
CA PHE A 154 -8.32 -21.91 -2.56
C PHE A 154 -7.24 -22.51 -3.48
N HIS A 155 -7.42 -22.42 -4.80
CA HIS A 155 -6.45 -22.93 -5.77
C HIS A 155 -5.13 -22.14 -5.71
N GLU A 156 -5.19 -20.82 -5.59
CA GLU A 156 -4.02 -19.96 -5.45
C GLU A 156 -3.30 -20.21 -4.13
N TRP A 157 -4.04 -20.30 -3.02
CA TRP A 157 -3.49 -20.63 -1.70
C TRP A 157 -2.76 -21.97 -1.69
N ARG A 158 -3.34 -22.98 -2.34
CA ARG A 158 -2.71 -24.29 -2.55
C ARG A 158 -1.46 -24.18 -3.42
N THR A 159 -1.49 -23.38 -4.50
CA THR A 159 -0.35 -23.17 -5.39
C THR A 159 0.84 -22.55 -4.66
N LEU A 160 0.57 -21.74 -3.64
CA LEU A 160 1.58 -21.15 -2.75
C LEU A 160 2.03 -22.09 -1.62
N GLY A 161 1.48 -23.31 -1.54
CA GLY A 161 1.86 -24.29 -0.52
C GLY A 161 1.17 -24.08 0.84
N PHE A 162 -0.01 -23.47 0.86
CA PHE A 162 -0.78 -23.18 2.08
C PHE A 162 -0.05 -22.27 3.08
N PRO A 163 0.43 -21.09 2.66
CA PRO A 163 1.08 -20.15 3.57
C PRO A 163 0.13 -19.78 4.73
N PRO A 164 0.65 -19.57 5.95
CA PRO A 164 -0.15 -19.16 7.09
C PRO A 164 -0.66 -17.73 6.91
N VAL A 165 -1.64 -17.36 7.73
CA VAL A 165 -2.11 -15.96 7.84
C VAL A 165 -1.09 -15.16 8.65
N ASP A 166 -0.61 -14.05 8.10
CA ASP A 166 0.33 -13.15 8.76
C ASP A 166 -0.36 -12.20 9.74
N ARG A 167 -1.55 -11.71 9.35
CA ARG A 167 -2.30 -10.72 10.14
C ARG A 167 -3.79 -11.05 10.25
N ARG A 168 -4.33 -10.83 11.43
CA ARG A 168 -5.77 -10.91 11.70
C ARG A 168 -6.34 -9.50 11.75
N GLY A 169 -7.42 -9.28 11.01
CA GLY A 169 -8.18 -8.04 11.09
C GLY A 169 -8.85 -7.88 12.46
N GLU A 170 -9.23 -6.65 12.77
CA GLU A 170 -9.88 -6.32 14.05
C GLU A 170 -11.41 -6.34 13.97
N TYR A 171 -11.95 -6.25 12.75
CA TYR A 171 -13.37 -6.04 12.50
C TYR A 171 -13.98 -7.16 11.67
N VAL A 172 -15.19 -7.57 12.06
CA VAL A 172 -16.12 -8.33 11.22
C VAL A 172 -16.86 -7.30 10.36
N TYR A 173 -16.89 -7.52 9.05
CA TYR A 173 -17.64 -6.67 8.12
C TYR A 173 -18.97 -7.33 7.81
N GLU A 174 -20.06 -6.63 8.05
CA GLU A 174 -21.42 -7.14 7.90
C GLU A 174 -22.31 -6.11 7.20
N ARG A 175 -23.38 -6.59 6.56
CA ARG A 175 -24.44 -5.74 6.02
C ARG A 175 -25.80 -6.39 6.26
N LEU A 176 -26.85 -5.59 6.21
CA LEU A 176 -28.20 -6.14 6.25
C LEU A 176 -28.52 -6.84 4.93
N SER A 177 -29.37 -7.87 4.98
CA SER A 177 -29.83 -8.58 3.78
C SER A 177 -30.53 -7.68 2.75
N TRP A 178 -31.05 -6.54 3.20
CA TRP A 178 -31.87 -5.60 2.44
C TRP A 178 -31.24 -4.20 2.28
N LEU A 179 -30.06 -3.96 2.86
CA LEU A 179 -29.36 -2.68 2.79
C LEU A 179 -27.87 -2.88 2.52
N GLU A 180 -27.31 -2.12 1.57
CA GLU A 180 -25.92 -2.24 1.13
C GLU A 180 -24.91 -1.55 2.06
N THR A 181 -25.37 -0.83 3.08
CA THR A 181 -24.50 -0.17 4.05
C THR A 181 -23.70 -1.22 4.83
N VAL A 182 -22.37 -1.15 4.70
CA VAL A 182 -21.43 -2.02 5.42
C VAL A 182 -21.14 -1.45 6.81
N ILE A 183 -21.17 -2.34 7.79
CA ILE A 183 -20.83 -2.09 9.18
C ILE A 183 -19.56 -2.85 9.53
N ALA A 184 -18.63 -2.17 10.19
CA ALA A 184 -17.49 -2.79 10.85
C ALA A 184 -17.87 -2.95 12.31
N ARG A 185 -17.78 -4.19 12.80
CA ARG A 185 -18.00 -4.52 14.20
C ARG A 185 -16.73 -5.15 14.75
N PRO A 186 -16.17 -4.61 15.84
CA PRO A 186 -14.95 -5.19 16.38
C PRO A 186 -15.22 -6.64 16.82
N ASP A 187 -14.26 -7.53 16.59
CA ASP A 187 -14.30 -8.91 17.09
C ASP A 187 -14.45 -8.93 18.63
N ARG A 188 -13.87 -7.91 19.28
CA ARG A 188 -13.98 -7.66 20.72
C ARG A 188 -14.28 -6.20 20.98
N GLY A 189 -15.42 -5.92 21.60
CA GLY A 189 -15.83 -4.57 21.95
C GLY A 189 -17.26 -4.27 21.53
N VAL A 190 -17.65 -3.00 21.64
CA VAL A 190 -19.01 -2.52 21.34
C VAL A 190 -19.05 -1.41 20.28
N ASP A 191 -17.89 -0.91 19.85
CA ASP A 191 -17.77 0.25 18.96
C ASP A 191 -17.92 -0.16 17.49
N SER A 192 -19.13 -0.56 17.13
CA SER A 192 -19.48 -0.81 15.74
C SER A 192 -19.77 0.52 15.05
N HIS A 193 -19.42 0.62 13.75
CA HIS A 193 -19.71 1.84 12.97
C HIS A 193 -19.95 1.52 11.50
N ARG A 194 -20.59 2.48 10.81
CA ARG A 194 -20.72 2.48 9.36
C ARG A 194 -19.36 2.70 8.72
N VAL A 195 -19.01 1.83 7.78
CA VAL A 195 -17.72 1.85 7.09
C VAL A 195 -17.82 2.77 5.88
N SER A 196 -16.83 3.67 5.74
CA SER A 196 -16.67 4.44 4.51
C SER A 196 -16.06 3.58 3.40
N PHE A 197 -16.25 3.96 2.14
CA PHE A 197 -15.63 3.22 1.04
C PHE A 197 -14.10 3.16 1.15
N ASP A 198 -13.46 4.24 1.57
CA ASP A 198 -12.01 4.31 1.71
C ASP A 198 -11.53 3.39 2.83
N GLU A 199 -12.21 3.38 3.98
CA GLU A 199 -11.91 2.46 5.07
C GLU A 199 -12.08 0.99 4.66
N TRP A 200 -13.17 0.66 3.97
CA TRP A 200 -13.39 -0.69 3.45
C TRP A 200 -12.34 -1.08 2.42
N SER A 201 -11.91 -0.13 1.58
CA SER A 201 -10.86 -0.32 0.58
C SER A 201 -9.49 -0.54 1.21
N GLU A 202 -9.15 0.18 2.27
CA GLU A 202 -7.92 -0.01 3.05
C GLU A 202 -7.90 -1.37 3.75
N ALA A 203 -9.07 -1.90 4.14
CA ALA A 203 -9.22 -3.23 4.70
C ALA A 203 -9.16 -4.37 3.66
N GLY A 204 -9.00 -4.06 2.38
CA GLY A 204 -8.97 -5.03 1.29
C GLY A 204 -10.34 -5.48 0.79
N ARG A 205 -11.40 -4.73 1.15
CA ARG A 205 -12.79 -4.97 0.75
C ARG A 205 -13.26 -6.41 1.02
N PRO A 206 -13.14 -6.92 2.26
CA PRO A 206 -13.68 -8.23 2.60
C PRO A 206 -15.16 -8.30 2.25
N THR A 207 -15.63 -9.45 1.78
CA THR A 207 -17.04 -9.68 1.49
C THR A 207 -17.83 -9.56 2.79
N PRO A 208 -18.77 -8.60 2.89
CA PRO A 208 -19.53 -8.44 4.12
C PRO A 208 -20.44 -9.65 4.37
N GLY A 209 -20.44 -10.15 5.60
CA GLY A 209 -21.42 -11.13 6.06
C GLY A 209 -22.83 -10.56 5.99
N ILE A 210 -23.81 -11.38 5.65
CA ILE A 210 -25.21 -10.95 5.56
C ILE A 210 -25.91 -11.27 6.89
N VAL A 211 -26.47 -10.25 7.53
CA VAL A 211 -27.27 -10.38 8.75
C VAL A 211 -28.69 -9.87 8.54
N ALA A 212 -29.64 -10.38 9.31
CA ALA A 212 -31.04 -9.94 9.23
C ALA A 212 -31.29 -8.61 9.97
N ALA A 213 -30.57 -8.38 11.06
CA ALA A 213 -30.68 -7.19 11.91
C ALA A 213 -29.39 -7.00 12.72
N PHE A 214 -29.07 -5.75 13.05
CA PHE A 214 -28.04 -5.43 14.04
C PHE A 214 -28.64 -5.24 15.43
N PRO A 215 -27.85 -5.42 16.51
CA PRO A 215 -28.29 -5.10 17.86
C PRO A 215 -28.76 -3.64 17.99
N GLY A 216 -29.98 -3.43 18.49
CA GLY A 216 -30.56 -2.10 18.69
C GLY A 216 -31.35 -1.57 17.49
N ASP A 217 -31.40 -2.29 16.38
CA ASP A 217 -32.23 -1.94 15.23
C ASP A 217 -33.72 -1.90 15.61
N ARG A 218 -34.41 -0.87 15.13
CA ARG A 218 -35.83 -0.68 15.36
C ARG A 218 -36.51 -0.06 14.15
N TYR A 219 -37.81 -0.35 14.04
CA TYR A 219 -38.69 0.25 13.06
C TYR A 219 -39.69 1.12 13.82
N CYS A 220 -39.85 2.36 13.37
CA CYS A 220 -40.75 3.29 14.03
C CYS A 220 -41.55 4.10 13.00
N SER A 221 -42.69 4.62 13.44
CA SER A 221 -43.64 5.37 12.62
C SER A 221 -44.23 6.50 13.44
N VAL A 222 -44.47 7.65 12.81
CA VAL A 222 -45.16 8.77 13.48
C VAL A 222 -46.67 8.49 13.50
N PRO A 223 -47.38 8.65 14.64
CA PRO A 223 -48.83 8.49 14.68
C PRO A 223 -49.53 9.35 13.62
N GLY A 224 -50.38 8.72 12.81
CA GLY A 224 -51.07 9.40 11.70
C GLY A 224 -50.26 9.51 10.39
N SER A 225 -49.01 9.03 10.37
CA SER A 225 -48.20 8.89 9.16
C SER A 225 -48.21 7.45 8.65
N ALA A 226 -48.17 7.29 7.32
CA ALA A 226 -47.94 5.99 6.68
C ALA A 226 -46.44 5.69 6.50
N GLU A 227 -45.55 6.63 6.84
CA GLU A 227 -44.11 6.45 6.74
C GLU A 227 -43.59 5.53 7.84
N ILE A 228 -42.88 4.47 7.43
CA ILE A 228 -42.09 3.60 8.29
C ILE A 228 -40.63 3.98 8.14
N ARG A 229 -39.94 4.17 9.26
CA ARG A 229 -38.51 4.44 9.29
C ARG A 229 -37.76 3.31 9.96
N TYR A 230 -36.63 2.93 9.37
CA TYR A 230 -35.60 2.13 10.03
C TYR A 230 -34.69 3.07 10.82
N ALA A 231 -34.39 2.72 12.07
CA ALA A 231 -33.39 3.38 12.88
C ALA A 231 -32.46 2.33 13.47
N GLY A 232 -31.18 2.43 13.14
CA GLY A 232 -30.17 1.46 13.52
C GLY A 232 -28.78 1.93 13.12
N ILE A 233 -27.77 1.12 13.44
CA ILE A 233 -26.38 1.50 13.18
C ILE A 233 -26.07 1.70 11.69
N ALA A 234 -26.77 0.97 10.81
CA ALA A 234 -26.59 1.11 9.37
C ALA A 234 -27.06 2.47 8.85
N GLU A 235 -28.05 3.08 9.51
CA GLU A 235 -28.58 4.41 9.17
C GLU A 235 -28.88 5.21 10.45
N PRO A 236 -27.85 5.82 11.07
CA PRO A 236 -28.00 6.51 12.36
C PRO A 236 -28.94 7.72 12.31
N GLY A 237 -29.07 8.36 11.14
CA GLY A 237 -30.04 9.44 10.89
C GLY A 237 -31.48 8.95 10.64
N GLY A 238 -31.67 7.63 10.62
CA GLY A 238 -32.91 6.97 10.24
C GLY A 238 -33.17 7.01 8.73
N LEU A 239 -33.68 5.90 8.19
CA LEU A 239 -34.01 5.73 6.78
C LEU A 239 -35.52 5.58 6.63
N ALA A 240 -36.15 6.50 5.88
CA ALA A 240 -37.53 6.30 5.43
C ALA A 240 -37.56 5.14 4.43
N LEU A 241 -38.34 4.11 4.73
CA LEU A 241 -38.43 2.93 3.90
C LEU A 241 -39.44 3.15 2.79
N SER A 242 -39.04 2.88 1.54
CA SER A 242 -40.00 2.62 0.48
C SER A 242 -40.75 1.31 0.77
N PHE A 243 -41.88 1.09 0.10
CA PHE A 243 -42.61 -0.16 0.22
C PHE A 243 -41.71 -1.38 -0.11
N ASP A 244 -40.92 -1.29 -1.18
CA ASP A 244 -40.02 -2.37 -1.58
C ASP A 244 -38.94 -2.66 -0.54
N LEU A 245 -38.35 -1.61 0.05
CA LEU A 245 -37.36 -1.78 1.14
C LEU A 245 -38.00 -2.36 2.40
N TRP A 246 -39.23 -1.97 2.73
CA TRP A 246 -39.96 -2.53 3.86
C TRP A 246 -40.29 -4.01 3.66
N ILE A 247 -40.71 -4.41 2.45
CA ILE A 247 -40.91 -5.82 2.10
C ILE A 247 -39.58 -6.59 2.18
N ALA A 248 -38.49 -6.05 1.61
CA ALA A 248 -37.17 -6.67 1.67
C ALA A 248 -36.64 -6.81 3.10
N ALA A 249 -36.96 -5.86 3.98
CA ALA A 249 -36.66 -5.91 5.41
C ALA A 249 -37.53 -6.90 6.21
N GLY A 250 -38.48 -7.58 5.55
CA GLY A 250 -39.34 -8.59 6.18
C GLY A 250 -40.66 -8.06 6.73
N SER A 251 -41.10 -6.87 6.30
CA SER A 251 -42.40 -6.27 6.66
C SER A 251 -42.61 -6.09 8.16
N LEU A 252 -41.53 -5.75 8.90
CA LEU A 252 -41.56 -5.63 10.35
C LEU A 252 -42.50 -4.48 10.79
N GLN A 253 -43.30 -4.77 11.83
CA GLN A 253 -44.24 -3.81 12.40
C GLN A 253 -43.48 -2.74 13.22
N PRO A 254 -43.83 -1.45 13.09
CA PRO A 254 -43.25 -0.40 13.92
C PRO A 254 -43.56 -0.64 15.41
N SER A 255 -42.56 -0.51 16.28
CA SER A 255 -42.71 -0.75 17.73
C SER A 255 -42.76 0.54 18.56
N GLY A 256 -42.71 1.72 17.93
CA GLY A 256 -42.79 3.03 18.61
C GLY A 256 -42.81 4.23 17.66
N SER A 257 -42.80 5.43 18.24
CA SER A 257 -42.65 6.71 17.52
C SER A 257 -41.18 7.07 17.31
N CYS A 258 -40.83 7.63 16.13
CA CYS A 258 -39.54 8.25 15.88
C CYS A 258 -39.42 9.62 16.55
#